data_AF-A0A9P1BYT1-F1
#
_entry.id   AF-A0A9P1BYT1-F1
#
_cell.length_a   1.000
_cell.length_b   1.000
_cell.length_c   1.000
_cell.angle_alpha   90.00
_cell.angle_beta   90.00
_cell.angle_gamma   90.00
#
_symmetry.space_group_name_H-M   'P 1'
#
loop_
_entity.id
_entity.type
_entity.pdbx_description
1 polymer ?
#
loop_
_entity_poly.entity_id
_entity_poly.type
_entity_poly.pdbx_seq_one_letter_code
_entity_poly.pdbx_strand_id
1 'polypeptide(L)'
;MGRVVPSRTTLGCVQIPSDVTLEDEGPPFAEQMGIDIQMTKVSFDSEDICAGTYLRAMQREELTKGAKTLAALAVSSGQKCDVLGLSCTSFSFTLGSAKVREQISAVTDMAQAQLEALKALQAKQVALLTPYIEELSQANAEMLESMGGFRVVSRLTMNLPTDDLTSAVPPAEIADWAVRTDSPQADVVVIGCSGFRACQPDFLDALEQRLGKPVVTSTQAFLWHMARSAGVQKKIKGSGLGVESTKMRISLSLLLLLQKTVRYVLAALQQCSELKDSDRHFIRSVTSALMQRMVEAGVIEKNDTKSHHPKHKGRILPNFNP
;
A
#
# COMPACT_ATOMS: atom_id res chain seq x y z
N MET A 1 -16.88 -29.10 -28.86
CA MET A 1 -16.05 -29.31 -27.65
C MET A 1 -16.03 -27.99 -26.89
N GLY A 2 -16.69 -27.92 -25.73
CA GLY A 2 -16.67 -26.73 -24.90
C GLY A 2 -15.25 -26.43 -24.45
N ARG A 3 -14.82 -25.17 -24.52
CA ARG A 3 -13.54 -24.71 -23.98
C ARG A 3 -13.51 -25.09 -22.50
N VAL A 4 -12.67 -26.05 -22.13
CA VAL A 4 -12.31 -26.28 -20.72
C VAL A 4 -11.49 -25.06 -20.31
N VAL A 5 -12.14 -24.10 -19.65
CA VAL A 5 -11.45 -22.97 -19.03
C VAL A 5 -10.62 -23.57 -17.87
N PRO A 6 -9.30 -23.34 -17.81
CA PRO A 6 -8.50 -23.78 -16.66
C PRO A 6 -9.11 -23.23 -15.37
N SER A 7 -9.29 -24.06 -14.34
CA SER A 7 -9.83 -23.61 -13.06
C SER A 7 -8.86 -22.58 -12.45
N ARG A 8 -9.30 -21.33 -12.32
CA ARG A 8 -8.57 -20.30 -11.57
C ARG A 8 -8.61 -20.66 -10.10
N THR A 9 -7.56 -20.27 -9.36
CA THR A 9 -7.55 -20.37 -7.91
C THR A 9 -8.72 -19.58 -7.32
N THR A 10 -9.48 -20.17 -6.42
CA THR A 10 -10.63 -19.53 -5.78
C THR A 10 -10.37 -19.33 -4.29
N LEU A 11 -10.45 -18.08 -3.85
CA LEU A 11 -10.31 -17.69 -2.45
C LEU A 11 -11.68 -17.58 -1.77
N GLY A 12 -11.85 -18.18 -0.60
CA GLY A 12 -13.04 -18.05 0.23
C GLY A 12 -12.86 -17.02 1.34
N CYS A 13 -13.68 -15.96 1.33
CA CYS A 13 -13.62 -14.85 2.27
C CYS A 13 -14.83 -14.90 3.21
N VAL A 14 -14.58 -15.09 4.50
CA VAL A 14 -15.60 -14.96 5.56
C VAL A 14 -15.62 -13.50 6.02
N GLN A 15 -16.73 -12.80 5.78
CA GLN A 15 -16.91 -11.37 6.05
C GLN A 15 -17.86 -11.13 7.22
N ILE A 16 -17.79 -9.93 7.78
CA ILE A 16 -18.79 -9.41 8.72
C ILE A 16 -20.03 -8.92 7.94
N PRO A 17 -21.22 -8.85 8.57
CA PRO A 17 -22.46 -8.51 7.86
C PRO A 17 -22.42 -7.14 7.16
N SER A 18 -21.78 -6.16 7.80
CA SER A 18 -21.68 -4.76 7.38
C SER A 18 -20.62 -4.49 6.32
N ASP A 19 -19.74 -5.46 6.00
CA ASP A 19 -18.69 -5.24 5.00
C ASP A 19 -19.28 -5.35 3.59
N VAL A 20 -19.49 -4.19 2.96
CA VAL A 20 -19.85 -4.07 1.54
C VAL A 20 -18.66 -3.73 0.66
N THR A 21 -17.54 -3.31 1.26
CA THR A 21 -16.40 -2.77 0.52
C THR A 21 -15.60 -3.89 -0.13
N LEU A 22 -15.45 -5.05 0.52
CA LEU A 22 -14.80 -6.19 -0.13
C LEU A 22 -15.64 -6.74 -1.31
N GLU A 23 -16.97 -6.62 -1.27
CA GLU A 23 -17.84 -7.01 -2.39
C GLU A 23 -17.62 -6.12 -3.62
N ASP A 24 -17.37 -4.83 -3.40
CA ASP A 24 -17.12 -3.84 -4.46
C ASP A 24 -15.67 -3.85 -4.97
N GLU A 25 -14.68 -3.83 -4.07
CA GLU A 25 -13.26 -3.70 -4.42
C GLU A 25 -12.54 -5.03 -4.63
N GLY A 26 -13.04 -6.11 -4.02
CA GLY A 26 -12.44 -7.43 -4.10
C GLY A 26 -12.41 -8.00 -5.52
N PRO A 27 -13.54 -8.07 -6.25
CA PRO A 27 -13.56 -8.70 -7.58
C PRO A 27 -12.64 -8.02 -8.61
N PRO A 28 -12.60 -6.68 -8.73
CA PRO A 28 -11.63 -6.00 -9.59
C PRO A 28 -10.19 -6.34 -9.24
N PHE A 29 -9.85 -6.39 -7.94
CA PHE A 29 -8.50 -6.72 -7.49
C PHE A 29 -8.14 -8.19 -7.77
N ALA A 30 -9.07 -9.11 -7.51
CA ALA A 30 -8.92 -10.54 -7.80
C ALA A 30 -8.71 -10.81 -9.31
N GLU A 31 -9.42 -10.09 -10.18
CA GLU A 31 -9.26 -10.24 -11.63
C GLU A 31 -7.84 -9.88 -12.08
N GLN A 32 -7.23 -8.84 -11.50
CA GLN A 32 -5.83 -8.51 -11.77
C GLN A 32 -4.87 -9.62 -11.36
N MET A 33 -5.17 -10.35 -10.28
CA MET A 33 -4.39 -11.48 -9.81
C MET A 33 -4.63 -12.77 -10.61
N GLY A 34 -5.67 -12.81 -11.45
CA GLY A 34 -6.04 -14.04 -12.15
C GLY A 34 -6.65 -15.08 -11.20
N ILE A 35 -7.28 -14.63 -10.11
CA ILE A 35 -7.96 -15.48 -9.13
C ILE A 35 -9.45 -15.19 -9.12
N ASP A 36 -10.22 -16.09 -8.53
CA ASP A 36 -11.64 -15.93 -8.24
C ASP A 36 -11.83 -15.77 -6.73
N ILE A 37 -12.93 -15.17 -6.32
CA ILE A 37 -13.27 -14.98 -4.91
C ILE A 37 -14.71 -15.41 -4.66
N GLN A 38 -14.93 -16.11 -3.56
CA GLN A 38 -16.24 -16.44 -3.02
C GLN A 38 -16.35 -15.82 -1.63
N MET A 39 -17.52 -15.26 -1.33
CA MET A 39 -17.74 -14.54 -0.09
C MET A 39 -18.93 -15.12 0.65
N THR A 40 -18.88 -15.05 1.97
CA THR A 40 -20.02 -15.30 2.86
C THR A 40 -19.99 -14.27 3.97
N LYS A 41 -21.18 -13.88 4.43
CA LYS A 41 -21.32 -13.02 5.60
C LYS A 41 -21.71 -13.86 6.81
N VAL A 42 -21.08 -13.57 7.94
CA VAL A 42 -21.48 -14.12 9.24
C VAL A 42 -22.59 -13.25 9.85
N SER A 43 -23.23 -13.70 10.93
CA SER A 43 -24.25 -12.91 11.62
C SER A 43 -23.70 -12.32 12.92
N PHE A 44 -23.99 -11.05 13.17
CA PHE A 44 -23.75 -10.38 14.45
C PHE A 44 -25.07 -10.08 15.15
N ASP A 45 -25.02 -9.89 16.47
CA ASP A 45 -26.18 -9.58 17.30
C ASP A 45 -26.29 -8.10 17.68
N SER A 46 -25.36 -7.29 17.19
CA SER A 46 -25.36 -5.83 17.27
C SER A 46 -24.63 -5.30 16.03
N GLU A 47 -24.97 -4.08 15.63
CA GLU A 47 -24.27 -3.30 14.61
C GLU A 47 -23.03 -2.59 15.17
N ASP A 48 -22.86 -2.57 16.50
CA ASP A 48 -21.72 -1.94 17.16
C ASP A 48 -20.42 -2.67 16.84
N ILE A 49 -19.44 -1.90 16.36
CA ILE A 49 -18.10 -2.36 16.03
C ILE A 49 -17.24 -2.30 17.29
N CYS A 50 -17.33 -3.36 18.09
CA CYS A 50 -16.56 -3.49 19.32
C CYS A 50 -16.20 -4.95 19.64
N ALA A 51 -15.23 -5.11 20.55
CA ALA A 51 -14.75 -6.43 20.96
C ALA A 51 -15.85 -7.34 21.51
N GLY A 52 -16.87 -6.77 22.19
CA GLY A 52 -18.00 -7.53 22.73
C GLY A 52 -18.80 -8.24 21.64
N THR A 53 -19.11 -7.54 20.54
CA THR A 53 -19.82 -8.10 19.38
C THR A 53 -19.05 -9.25 18.76
N TYR A 54 -17.74 -9.07 18.56
CA TYR A 54 -16.84 -10.09 18.01
C TYR A 54 -16.75 -11.36 18.86
N LEU A 55 -16.61 -11.20 20.19
CA LEU A 55 -16.52 -12.34 21.11
C LEU A 55 -17.84 -13.13 21.16
N ARG A 56 -19.00 -12.45 21.11
CA ARG A 56 -20.30 -13.14 21.05
C ARG A 56 -20.49 -13.90 19.73
N ALA A 57 -20.07 -13.32 18.60
CA ALA A 57 -20.09 -14.01 17.31
C ALA A 57 -19.22 -15.29 17.34
N MET A 58 -18.05 -15.23 17.97
CA MET A 58 -17.20 -16.41 18.16
C MET A 58 -17.83 -17.48 19.04
N GLN A 59 -18.46 -17.10 20.16
CA GLN A 59 -19.17 -18.03 21.04
C GLN A 59 -20.34 -18.73 20.33
N ARG A 60 -20.92 -18.07 19.33
CA ARG A 60 -22.00 -18.63 18.49
C ARG A 60 -21.50 -19.38 17.26
N GLU A 61 -20.18 -19.58 17.14
CA GLU A 61 -19.51 -20.26 16.03
C GLU A 61 -19.80 -19.67 14.65
N GLU A 62 -20.01 -18.35 14.59
CA GLU A 62 -20.42 -17.66 13.37
C GLU A 62 -19.38 -17.77 12.25
N LEU A 63 -18.09 -17.78 12.58
CA LEU A 63 -17.02 -18.05 11.60
C LEU A 63 -17.14 -19.46 11.01
N THR A 64 -17.33 -20.47 11.86
CA THR A 64 -17.51 -21.88 11.44
C THR A 64 -18.71 -22.04 10.52
N LYS A 65 -19.83 -21.35 10.83
CA LYS A 65 -21.01 -21.33 9.96
C LYS A 65 -20.69 -20.71 8.60
N GLY A 66 -20.01 -19.57 8.57
CA GLY A 66 -19.54 -18.94 7.33
C GLY A 66 -18.67 -19.89 6.50
N ALA A 67 -17.63 -20.48 7.09
CA ALA A 67 -16.76 -21.42 6.39
C ALA A 67 -17.52 -22.63 5.81
N LYS A 68 -18.50 -23.17 6.55
CA LYS A 68 -19.38 -24.24 6.05
C LYS A 68 -20.24 -23.78 4.87
N THR A 69 -20.74 -22.55 4.88
CA THR A 69 -21.48 -21.97 3.75
C THR A 69 -20.59 -21.86 2.52
N LEU A 70 -19.35 -21.38 2.64
CA LEU A 70 -18.39 -21.35 1.53
C LEU A 70 -18.10 -22.74 0.97
N ALA A 71 -17.89 -23.73 1.84
CA ALA A 71 -17.69 -25.11 1.41
C ALA A 71 -18.91 -25.66 0.64
N ALA A 72 -20.12 -25.36 1.10
CA ALA A 72 -21.35 -25.76 0.42
C ALA A 72 -21.54 -25.04 -0.94
N LEU A 73 -21.18 -23.76 -1.03
CA LEU A 73 -21.19 -22.98 -2.27
C LEU A 73 -20.17 -23.52 -3.29
N ALA A 74 -18.97 -23.90 -2.84
CA ALA A 74 -17.97 -24.53 -3.69
C ALA A 74 -18.53 -25.84 -4.29
N VAL A 75 -19.14 -26.71 -3.47
CA VAL A 75 -19.77 -27.95 -3.94
C VAL A 75 -20.90 -27.69 -4.94
N SER A 76 -21.79 -26.74 -4.66
CA SER A 76 -22.97 -26.47 -5.53
C SER A 76 -22.61 -25.79 -6.85
N SER A 77 -21.57 -24.96 -6.86
CA SER A 77 -21.08 -24.28 -8.06
C SER A 77 -20.11 -25.12 -8.89
N GLY A 78 -19.69 -26.29 -8.38
CA GLY A 78 -18.63 -27.09 -9.00
C GLY A 78 -17.26 -26.40 -8.98
N GLN A 79 -17.10 -25.35 -8.15
CA GLN A 79 -15.84 -24.65 -7.94
C GLN A 79 -15.11 -25.22 -6.72
N LYS A 80 -13.82 -24.90 -6.58
CA LYS A 80 -13.07 -25.20 -5.36
C LYS A 80 -13.07 -23.97 -4.47
N CYS A 81 -12.74 -24.16 -3.20
CA CYS A 81 -12.31 -23.10 -2.31
C CYS A 81 -10.91 -23.50 -1.84
N ASP A 82 -9.87 -22.94 -2.47
CA ASP A 82 -8.49 -23.37 -2.27
C ASP A 82 -7.91 -22.85 -0.95
N VAL A 83 -8.30 -21.64 -0.55
CA VAL A 83 -7.84 -20.98 0.68
C VAL A 83 -8.99 -20.23 1.33
N LEU A 84 -9.10 -20.32 2.65
CA LEU A 84 -10.03 -19.54 3.47
C LEU A 84 -9.33 -18.42 4.23
N GLY A 85 -10.04 -17.31 4.41
CA GLY A 85 -9.59 -16.22 5.27
C GLY A 85 -10.72 -15.37 5.85
N LEU A 86 -10.42 -14.72 6.98
CA LEU A 86 -11.33 -13.78 7.65
C LEU A 86 -11.11 -12.34 7.15
N SER A 87 -12.15 -11.77 6.55
CA SER A 87 -12.21 -10.39 6.07
C SER A 87 -12.83 -9.46 7.11
N CYS A 88 -12.05 -9.08 8.11
CA CYS A 88 -12.28 -7.91 8.94
C CYS A 88 -11.05 -7.68 9.82
N THR A 89 -10.43 -6.50 9.72
CA THR A 89 -9.18 -6.21 10.45
C THR A 89 -9.40 -6.22 11.96
N SER A 90 -10.39 -5.48 12.45
CA SER A 90 -10.72 -5.38 13.88
C SER A 90 -11.17 -6.69 14.50
N PHE A 91 -11.97 -7.47 13.76
CA PHE A 91 -12.34 -8.82 14.22
C PHE A 91 -11.10 -9.72 14.32
N SER A 92 -10.20 -9.66 13.34
CA SER A 92 -8.99 -10.48 13.30
C SER A 92 -8.07 -10.23 14.51
N PHE A 93 -7.69 -8.97 14.76
CA PHE A 93 -6.78 -8.67 15.88
C PHE A 93 -7.44 -8.79 17.25
N THR A 94 -8.76 -8.60 17.36
CA THR A 94 -9.49 -8.81 18.63
C THR A 94 -9.47 -10.27 19.05
N LEU A 95 -9.63 -11.19 18.09
CA LEU A 95 -9.63 -12.62 18.38
C LEU A 95 -8.22 -13.20 18.50
N GLY A 96 -7.29 -12.66 17.71
CA GLY A 96 -5.98 -13.22 17.45
C GLY A 96 -6.04 -14.33 16.40
N SER A 97 -5.07 -14.30 15.48
CA SER A 97 -5.03 -15.19 14.30
C SER A 97 -5.03 -16.68 14.62
N ALA A 98 -4.51 -17.08 15.78
CA ALA A 98 -4.53 -18.47 16.22
C ALA A 98 -5.98 -18.99 16.39
N LYS A 99 -6.87 -18.20 17.01
CA LYS A 99 -8.27 -18.60 17.22
C LYS A 99 -9.05 -18.62 15.92
N VAL A 100 -8.79 -17.67 15.01
CA VAL A 100 -9.40 -17.65 13.68
C VAL A 100 -9.02 -18.90 12.91
N ARG A 101 -7.73 -19.26 12.90
CA ARG A 101 -7.24 -20.49 12.27
C ARG A 101 -7.85 -21.74 12.88
N GLU A 102 -7.98 -21.80 14.21
CA GLU A 102 -8.59 -22.93 14.90
C GLU A 102 -10.06 -23.13 14.48
N GLN A 103 -10.86 -22.07 14.37
CA GLN A 103 -12.28 -22.20 14.04
C GLN A 103 -12.56 -22.55 12.58
N ILE A 104 -11.82 -21.96 11.63
CA ILE A 104 -12.16 -22.07 10.20
C ILE A 104 -11.04 -22.64 9.34
N SER A 105 -9.95 -23.13 9.94
CA SER A 105 -8.74 -23.56 9.20
C SER A 105 -8.25 -22.50 8.20
N ALA A 106 -8.46 -21.22 8.54
CA ALA A 106 -8.04 -20.11 7.69
C ALA A 106 -6.53 -20.08 7.56
N VAL A 107 -6.07 -19.86 6.33
CA VAL A 107 -4.65 -19.67 6.06
C VAL A 107 -4.20 -18.28 6.52
N THR A 108 -5.10 -17.30 6.47
CA THR A 108 -4.85 -15.95 6.96
C THR A 108 -6.12 -15.25 7.44
N ASP A 109 -5.93 -14.18 8.16
CA ASP A 109 -6.92 -13.15 8.41
C ASP A 109 -6.32 -11.78 8.03
N MET A 110 -7.10 -10.71 8.11
CA MET A 110 -6.62 -9.38 7.70
C MET A 110 -5.49 -8.84 8.57
N ALA A 111 -5.48 -9.14 9.87
CA ALA A 111 -4.40 -8.70 10.75
C ALA A 111 -3.09 -9.40 10.36
N GLN A 112 -3.10 -10.73 10.24
CA GLN A 112 -1.95 -11.51 9.78
C GLN A 112 -1.49 -11.06 8.39
N ALA A 113 -2.42 -10.81 7.47
CA ALA A 113 -2.09 -10.40 6.12
C ALA A 113 -1.39 -9.03 6.06
N GLN A 114 -1.81 -8.08 6.90
CA GLN A 114 -1.09 -6.80 7.05
C GLN A 114 0.35 -7.02 7.54
N LEU A 115 0.55 -7.87 8.55
CA LEU A 115 1.89 -8.16 9.05
C LEU A 115 2.79 -8.77 7.96
N GLU A 116 2.27 -9.73 7.18
CA GLU A 116 3.02 -10.38 6.11
C GLU A 116 3.30 -9.44 4.94
N ALA A 117 2.37 -8.54 4.62
CA ALA A 117 2.57 -7.49 3.62
C ALA A 117 3.70 -6.53 4.03
N LEU A 118 3.71 -6.08 5.28
CA LEU A 118 4.76 -5.21 5.82
C LEU A 118 6.13 -5.90 5.88
N LYS A 119 6.17 -7.20 6.26
CA LYS A 119 7.39 -8.01 6.22
C LYS A 119 7.93 -8.16 4.80
N ALA A 120 7.07 -8.38 3.82
CA ALA A 120 7.46 -8.48 2.42
C ALA A 120 8.07 -7.17 1.89
N LEU A 121 7.63 -6.03 2.41
CA LEU A 121 8.20 -4.71 2.14
C LEU A 121 9.48 -4.42 2.94
N GLN A 122 9.85 -5.29 3.88
CA GLN A 122 10.95 -5.07 4.83
C GLN A 122 10.79 -3.76 5.64
N ALA A 123 9.54 -3.33 5.85
CA ALA A 123 9.23 -2.12 6.61
C ALA A 123 9.57 -2.33 8.09
N LYS A 124 9.93 -1.23 8.76
CA LYS A 124 10.17 -1.20 10.21
C LYS A 124 9.34 -0.12 10.90
N GLN A 125 9.14 1.01 10.21
CA GLN A 125 8.42 2.17 10.73
C GLN A 125 7.15 2.40 9.92
N VAL A 126 6.02 2.49 10.60
CA VAL A 126 4.69 2.52 9.99
C VAL A 126 3.95 3.80 10.39
N ALA A 127 3.31 4.44 9.41
CA ALA A 127 2.28 5.43 9.67
C ALA A 127 0.89 4.76 9.52
N LEU A 128 0.06 4.79 10.56
CA LEU A 128 -1.21 4.05 10.61
C LEU A 128 -2.42 4.99 10.55
N LEU A 129 -3.23 4.84 9.51
CA LEU A 129 -4.54 5.46 9.38
C LEU A 129 -5.64 4.43 9.63
N THR A 130 -6.59 4.72 10.51
CA THR A 130 -7.80 3.91 10.71
C THR A 130 -9.07 4.76 10.71
N PRO A 131 -10.25 4.17 10.44
CA PRO A 131 -11.52 4.86 10.63
C PRO A 131 -12.04 4.80 12.07
N TYR A 132 -11.63 3.79 12.83
CA TYR A 132 -12.31 3.37 14.07
C TYR A 132 -12.26 4.40 15.21
N ILE A 133 -13.02 4.10 16.26
CA ILE A 133 -12.81 4.72 17.56
C ILE A 133 -11.37 4.54 18.06
N GLU A 134 -10.94 5.46 18.93
CA GLU A 134 -9.57 5.55 19.40
C GLU A 134 -9.08 4.23 20.03
N GLU A 135 -9.92 3.51 20.77
CA GLU A 135 -9.59 2.25 21.41
C GLU A 135 -9.21 1.16 20.39
N LEU A 136 -9.95 1.04 19.28
CA LEU A 136 -9.67 0.07 18.22
C LEU A 136 -8.48 0.49 17.36
N SER A 137 -8.32 1.79 17.13
CA SER A 137 -7.14 2.37 16.48
C SER A 137 -5.87 2.07 17.25
N GLN A 138 -5.91 2.23 18.58
CA GLN A 138 -4.82 1.91 19.48
C GLN A 138 -4.52 0.40 19.50
N ALA A 139 -5.54 -0.46 19.57
CA ALA A 139 -5.37 -1.91 19.52
C ALA A 139 -4.73 -2.38 18.18
N ASN A 140 -5.05 -1.73 17.06
CA ASN A 140 -4.43 -2.02 15.77
C ASN A 140 -2.94 -1.66 15.78
N ALA A 141 -2.57 -0.50 16.33
CA ALA A 141 -1.17 -0.14 16.50
C ALA A 141 -0.41 -1.13 17.39
N GLU A 142 -0.99 -1.50 18.53
CA GLU A 142 -0.40 -2.49 19.45
C GLU A 142 -0.19 -3.86 18.77
N MET A 143 -1.10 -4.27 17.89
CA MET A 143 -0.94 -5.49 17.10
C MET A 143 0.23 -5.38 16.12
N LEU A 144 0.38 -4.26 15.40
CA LEU A 144 1.54 -4.03 14.52
C LEU A 144 2.86 -4.05 15.31
N GLU A 145 2.89 -3.45 16.50
CA GLU A 145 4.11 -3.37 17.30
C GLU A 145 4.46 -4.70 17.97
N SER A 146 3.50 -5.31 18.67
CA SER A 146 3.73 -6.51 19.48
C SER A 146 3.87 -7.78 18.63
N MET A 147 3.09 -7.93 17.57
CA MET A 147 3.09 -9.14 16.73
C MET A 147 3.98 -8.99 15.49
N GLY A 148 4.10 -7.76 14.97
CA GLY A 148 4.85 -7.47 13.76
C GLY A 148 6.31 -7.10 13.99
N GLY A 149 6.65 -6.59 15.18
CA GLY A 149 7.95 -6.00 15.44
C GLY A 149 8.17 -4.68 14.69
N PHE A 150 7.08 -4.03 14.28
CA PHE A 150 7.11 -2.71 13.66
C PHE A 150 7.07 -1.62 14.74
N ARG A 151 7.40 -0.39 14.36
CA ARG A 151 7.22 0.80 15.19
C ARG A 151 6.19 1.71 14.54
N VAL A 152 5.11 2.03 15.25
CA VAL A 152 4.13 2.98 14.75
C VAL A 152 4.63 4.39 15.04
N VAL A 153 5.14 5.08 14.02
CA VAL A 153 5.76 6.42 14.16
C VAL A 153 4.77 7.56 13.97
N SER A 154 3.58 7.26 13.46
CA SER A 154 2.45 8.18 13.34
C SER A 154 1.17 7.38 13.32
N ARG A 155 0.13 7.87 13.99
CA ARG A 155 -1.20 7.27 14.01
C ARG A 155 -2.26 8.35 13.99
N LEU A 156 -3.21 8.25 13.06
CA LEU A 156 -4.43 9.06 13.08
C LEU A 156 -5.64 8.14 12.91
N THR A 157 -6.75 8.53 13.53
CA THR A 157 -8.02 7.88 13.31
C THR A 157 -9.12 8.90 13.03
N MET A 158 -10.11 8.51 12.22
CA MET A 158 -11.28 9.35 11.93
C MET A 158 -12.35 9.29 13.03
N ASN A 159 -12.19 8.38 14.02
CA ASN A 159 -13.08 8.23 15.17
C ASN A 159 -14.55 7.97 14.79
N LEU A 160 -14.76 7.15 13.76
CA LEU A 160 -16.06 6.74 13.26
C LEU A 160 -16.54 5.49 14.02
N PRO A 161 -17.71 5.53 14.68
CA PRO A 161 -18.18 4.45 15.55
C PRO A 161 -18.86 3.28 14.81
N THR A 162 -19.25 3.46 13.55
CA THR A 162 -20.01 2.45 12.78
C THR A 162 -19.42 2.20 11.40
N ASP A 163 -19.68 1.01 10.85
CA ASP A 163 -19.24 0.63 9.51
C ASP A 163 -19.95 1.41 8.40
N ASP A 164 -21.21 1.84 8.61
CA ASP A 164 -21.94 2.69 7.67
C ASP A 164 -21.26 4.05 7.48
N LEU A 165 -20.82 4.67 8.58
CA LEU A 165 -20.06 5.92 8.51
C LEU A 165 -18.69 5.69 7.85
N THR A 166 -18.06 4.56 8.14
CA THR A 166 -16.75 4.19 7.59
C THR A 166 -16.79 3.99 6.07
N SER A 167 -17.78 3.23 5.57
CA SER A 167 -17.94 2.91 4.15
C SER A 167 -18.42 4.12 3.32
N ALA A 168 -19.11 5.07 3.97
CA ALA A 168 -19.52 6.31 3.35
C ALA A 168 -18.37 7.29 3.07
N VAL A 169 -17.19 7.14 3.70
CA VAL A 169 -16.06 8.05 3.49
C VAL A 169 -15.63 8.02 2.01
N PRO A 170 -15.54 9.18 1.33
CA PRO A 170 -15.08 9.24 -0.06
C PRO A 170 -13.59 8.89 -0.18
N PRO A 171 -13.14 8.20 -1.25
CA PRO A 171 -11.73 7.90 -1.46
C PRO A 171 -10.82 9.14 -1.41
N ALA A 172 -11.25 10.27 -1.95
CA ALA A 172 -10.48 11.52 -1.90
C ALA A 172 -10.19 11.97 -0.45
N GLU A 173 -11.15 11.83 0.44
CA GLU A 173 -10.97 12.14 1.86
C GLU A 173 -10.03 11.15 2.53
N ILE A 174 -10.15 9.84 2.22
CA ILE A 174 -9.21 8.81 2.71
C ILE A 174 -7.77 9.16 2.30
N ALA A 175 -7.55 9.59 1.05
CA ALA A 175 -6.23 10.01 0.57
C ALA A 175 -5.68 11.22 1.34
N ASP A 176 -6.51 12.22 1.61
CA ASP A 176 -6.09 13.40 2.37
C ASP A 176 -5.74 13.07 3.82
N TRP A 177 -6.52 12.18 4.46
CA TRP A 177 -6.17 11.66 5.77
C TRP A 177 -4.88 10.84 5.74
N ALA A 178 -4.67 9.98 4.75
CA ALA A 178 -3.44 9.19 4.62
C ALA A 178 -2.20 10.09 4.50
N VAL A 179 -2.30 11.19 3.74
CA VAL A 179 -1.25 12.19 3.61
C VAL A 179 -1.00 12.95 4.91
N ARG A 180 -2.05 13.25 5.68
CA ARG A 180 -1.91 13.87 7.02
C ARG A 180 -1.30 12.92 8.04
N THR A 181 -1.58 11.62 7.92
CA THR A 181 -1.03 10.58 8.79
C THR A 181 0.45 10.33 8.52
N ASP A 182 0.93 10.62 7.30
CA ASP A 182 2.31 10.34 6.94
C ASP A 182 3.33 11.02 7.84
N SER A 183 4.49 10.38 7.99
CA SER A 183 5.64 10.89 8.72
C SER A 183 6.91 10.68 7.91
N PRO A 184 7.88 11.62 7.91
CA PRO A 184 9.19 11.40 7.31
C PRO A 184 9.94 10.18 7.86
N GLN A 185 9.58 9.70 9.05
CA GLN A 185 10.16 8.50 9.66
C GLN A 185 9.51 7.19 9.17
N ALA A 186 8.32 7.26 8.56
CA ALA A 186 7.60 6.07 8.14
C ALA A 186 8.15 5.53 6.81
N ASP A 187 8.40 4.21 6.78
CA ASP A 187 8.77 3.46 5.58
C ASP A 187 7.55 3.20 4.69
N VAL A 188 6.35 3.15 5.29
CA VAL A 188 5.09 2.75 4.66
C VAL A 188 3.90 3.38 5.39
N VAL A 189 2.84 3.70 4.64
CA VAL A 189 1.54 4.09 5.19
C VAL A 189 0.60 2.88 5.16
N VAL A 190 0.01 2.54 6.31
CA VAL A 190 -1.01 1.51 6.43
C VAL A 190 -2.38 2.17 6.56
N ILE A 191 -3.32 1.78 5.71
CA ILE A 191 -4.73 2.14 5.81
C ILE A 191 -5.47 0.91 6.36
N GLY A 192 -5.67 0.92 7.68
CA GLY A 192 -6.19 -0.20 8.44
C GLY A 192 -7.70 -0.19 8.56
N CYS A 193 -8.40 -0.75 7.58
CA CYS A 193 -9.81 -1.19 7.65
C CYS A 193 -10.22 -1.91 6.35
N SER A 194 -11.16 -2.86 6.44
CA SER A 194 -11.81 -3.42 5.24
C SER A 194 -12.90 -2.52 4.68
N GLY A 195 -13.56 -1.71 5.51
CA GLY A 195 -14.64 -0.79 5.11
C GLY A 195 -14.18 0.51 4.44
N PHE A 196 -12.87 0.77 4.33
CA PHE A 196 -12.37 1.89 3.54
C PHE A 196 -12.23 1.49 2.08
N ARG A 197 -12.87 2.24 1.18
CA ARG A 197 -12.74 2.09 -0.28
C ARG A 197 -11.40 2.62 -0.76
N ALA A 198 -10.36 1.83 -0.53
CA ALA A 198 -8.96 2.20 -0.69
C ALA A 198 -8.14 1.12 -1.42
N CYS A 199 -8.77 0.06 -1.93
CA CYS A 199 -8.08 -1.05 -2.59
C CYS A 199 -8.05 -0.93 -4.13
N GLN A 200 -8.69 0.10 -4.71
CA GLN A 200 -8.62 0.34 -6.15
C GLN A 200 -7.18 0.65 -6.61
N PRO A 201 -6.67 0.01 -7.67
CA PRO A 201 -5.30 0.21 -8.17
C PRO A 201 -4.97 1.67 -8.49
N ASP A 202 -5.85 2.39 -9.18
CA ASP A 202 -5.61 3.79 -9.54
C ASP A 202 -5.54 4.71 -8.32
N PHE A 203 -6.30 4.38 -7.26
CA PHE A 203 -6.26 5.11 -6.00
C PHE A 203 -4.91 4.91 -5.30
N LEU A 204 -4.44 3.66 -5.23
CA LEU A 204 -3.18 3.30 -4.59
C LEU A 204 -1.99 3.92 -5.34
N ASP A 205 -1.95 3.78 -6.67
CA ASP A 205 -0.92 4.38 -7.50
C ASP A 205 -0.83 5.90 -7.31
N ALA A 206 -1.97 6.60 -7.32
CA ALA A 206 -2.01 8.04 -7.12
C ALA A 206 -1.54 8.44 -5.71
N LEU A 207 -1.96 7.69 -4.69
CA LEU A 207 -1.60 7.98 -3.30
C LEU A 207 -0.12 7.71 -3.02
N GLU A 208 0.43 6.60 -3.52
CA GLU A 208 1.86 6.28 -3.42
C GLU A 208 2.72 7.33 -4.15
N GLN A 209 2.28 7.81 -5.32
CA GLN A 209 2.96 8.90 -6.02
C GLN A 209 2.97 10.19 -5.21
N ARG A 210 1.85 10.51 -4.53
CA ARG A 210 1.73 11.71 -3.68
C ARG A 210 2.58 11.60 -2.42
N LEU A 211 2.66 10.43 -1.80
CA LEU A 211 3.41 10.18 -0.56
C LEU A 211 4.90 9.90 -0.79
N GLY A 212 5.27 9.41 -1.98
CA GLY A 212 6.63 8.97 -2.27
C GLY A 212 7.06 7.70 -1.52
N LYS A 213 6.12 6.94 -0.95
CA LYS A 213 6.35 5.68 -0.23
C LYS A 213 5.21 4.69 -0.46
N PRO A 214 5.43 3.39 -0.22
CA PRO A 214 4.39 2.37 -0.37
C PRO A 214 3.17 2.63 0.53
N VAL A 215 2.01 2.20 0.06
CA VAL A 215 0.75 2.18 0.80
C VAL A 215 0.24 0.76 0.87
N VAL A 216 -0.16 0.32 2.06
CA VAL A 216 -0.74 -1.01 2.30
C VAL A 216 -2.14 -0.84 2.88
N THR A 217 -3.14 -1.45 2.25
CA THR A 217 -4.52 -1.49 2.79
C THR A 217 -4.87 -2.88 3.29
N SER A 218 -5.79 -2.99 4.24
CA SER A 218 -6.23 -4.28 4.77
C SER A 218 -6.73 -5.23 3.69
N THR A 219 -7.60 -4.73 2.80
CA THR A 219 -8.21 -5.51 1.72
C THR A 219 -7.16 -6.00 0.73
N GLN A 220 -6.26 -5.12 0.32
CA GLN A 220 -5.17 -5.44 -0.59
C GLN A 220 -4.22 -6.48 0.01
N ALA A 221 -3.76 -6.26 1.24
CA ALA A 221 -2.86 -7.16 1.95
C ALA A 221 -3.49 -8.56 2.10
N PHE A 222 -4.78 -8.60 2.45
CA PHE A 222 -5.55 -9.83 2.61
C PHE A 222 -5.62 -10.66 1.34
N LEU A 223 -6.09 -10.05 0.24
CA LEU A 223 -6.19 -10.75 -1.05
C LEU A 223 -4.81 -11.17 -1.58
N TRP A 224 -3.80 -10.30 -1.43
CA TRP A 224 -2.41 -10.62 -1.78
C TRP A 224 -1.88 -11.83 -1.00
N HIS A 225 -2.07 -11.84 0.33
CA HIS A 225 -1.53 -12.90 1.18
C HIS A 225 -2.25 -14.23 0.96
N MET A 226 -3.58 -14.21 0.78
CA MET A 226 -4.36 -15.39 0.42
C MET A 226 -3.89 -15.98 -0.92
N ALA A 227 -3.73 -15.15 -1.95
CA ALA A 227 -3.30 -15.61 -3.25
C ALA A 227 -1.87 -16.19 -3.22
N ARG A 228 -0.93 -15.57 -2.49
CA ARG A 228 0.42 -16.11 -2.29
C ARG A 228 0.40 -17.45 -1.57
N SER A 229 -0.47 -17.57 -0.56
CA SER A 229 -0.67 -18.83 0.16
C SER A 229 -1.26 -19.94 -0.72
N ALA A 230 -2.06 -19.57 -1.72
CA ALA A 230 -2.58 -20.50 -2.73
C ALA A 230 -1.59 -20.80 -3.87
N GLY A 231 -0.35 -20.31 -3.79
CA GLY A 231 0.69 -20.53 -4.80
C GLY A 231 0.60 -19.60 -6.01
N VAL A 232 -0.32 -18.63 -6.02
CA VAL A 232 -0.43 -17.66 -7.10
C VAL A 232 0.68 -16.62 -6.92
N GLN A 233 1.63 -16.57 -7.87
CA GLN A 233 2.78 -15.66 -7.86
C GLN A 233 2.65 -14.46 -8.82
N LYS A 234 1.48 -14.29 -9.44
CA LYS A 234 1.23 -13.17 -10.36
C LYS A 234 1.50 -11.85 -9.65
N LYS A 235 2.25 -10.96 -10.30
CA LYS A 235 2.50 -9.60 -9.82
C LYS A 235 1.30 -8.72 -10.13
N ILE A 236 0.99 -7.82 -9.21
CA ILE A 236 -0.08 -6.82 -9.36
C ILE A 236 0.61 -5.51 -9.66
N LYS A 237 0.17 -4.82 -10.73
CA LYS A 237 0.65 -3.47 -11.02
C LYS A 237 -0.01 -2.50 -10.04
N GLY A 238 0.75 -1.54 -9.54
CA GLY A 238 0.21 -0.44 -8.75
C GLY A 238 -0.40 -0.83 -7.40
N SER A 239 0.05 -1.95 -6.84
CA SER A 239 -0.51 -2.47 -5.59
C SER A 239 0.39 -2.23 -4.37
N GLY A 240 1.49 -1.47 -4.47
CA GLY A 240 2.47 -1.29 -3.39
C GLY A 240 3.27 -2.54 -2.95
N LEU A 241 2.67 -3.73 -3.03
CA LEU A 241 3.13 -5.07 -2.61
C LEU A 241 3.73 -5.90 -3.75
N GLY A 242 3.61 -5.43 -5.00
CA GLY A 242 4.40 -5.91 -6.12
C GLY A 242 5.78 -5.27 -6.03
N VAL A 243 6.83 -6.08 -5.85
CA VAL A 243 8.23 -5.65 -5.74
C VAL A 243 8.70 -4.97 -7.04
N GLU A 244 8.29 -3.72 -7.18
CA GLU A 244 8.84 -2.66 -8.02
C GLU A 244 8.36 -1.30 -7.44
N SER A 245 8.18 -1.21 -6.12
CA SER A 245 8.22 0.07 -5.42
C SER A 245 9.68 0.56 -5.41
N THR A 246 10.11 1.02 -6.57
CA THR A 246 11.12 2.05 -6.77
C THR A 246 12.19 2.16 -5.68
N LYS A 247 12.96 1.07 -5.47
CA LYS A 247 14.29 1.22 -4.90
C LYS A 247 15.02 2.18 -5.84
N MET A 248 15.26 3.40 -5.35
CA MET A 248 15.72 4.58 -6.10
C MET A 248 14.68 5.33 -6.95
N ARG A 249 13.62 5.88 -6.33
CA ARG A 249 13.20 7.24 -6.72
C ARG A 249 13.89 8.21 -5.77
N ILE A 250 15.05 8.71 -6.19
CA ILE A 250 15.67 9.89 -5.60
C ILE A 250 14.56 10.94 -5.51
N SER A 251 14.27 11.48 -4.31
CA SER A 251 13.24 12.50 -4.11
C SER A 251 13.34 13.56 -5.22
N LEU A 252 12.22 13.99 -5.81
CA LEU A 252 12.22 15.02 -6.84
C LEU A 252 13.02 16.26 -6.38
N SER A 253 12.95 16.60 -5.09
CA SER A 253 13.74 17.65 -4.45
C SER A 253 15.25 17.38 -4.50
N LEU A 254 15.68 16.14 -4.29
CA LEU A 254 17.08 15.72 -4.33
C LEU A 254 17.59 15.63 -5.79
N LEU A 255 16.74 15.23 -6.74
CA LEU A 255 17.03 15.27 -8.19
C LEU A 255 17.19 16.71 -8.69
N LEU A 256 16.29 17.60 -8.29
CA LEU A 256 16.37 19.04 -8.61
C LEU A 256 17.59 19.69 -7.96
N LEU A 257 17.96 19.29 -6.74
CA LEU A 257 19.16 19.76 -6.06
C LEU A 257 20.43 19.27 -6.76
N LEU A 258 20.50 17.99 -7.14
CA LEU A 258 21.60 17.43 -7.94
C LEU A 258 21.72 18.15 -9.29
N GLN A 259 20.60 18.39 -9.97
CA GLN A 259 20.57 19.13 -11.24
C GLN A 259 21.09 20.56 -11.09
N LYS A 260 20.65 21.30 -10.06
CA LYS A 260 21.15 22.65 -9.76
C LYS A 260 22.65 22.64 -9.43
N THR A 261 23.08 21.67 -8.63
CA THR A 261 24.49 21.53 -8.23
C THR A 261 25.38 21.25 -9.44
N VAL A 262 24.98 20.32 -10.30
CA VAL A 262 25.71 20.02 -11.55
C VAL A 262 25.77 21.25 -12.45
N ARG A 263 24.64 21.93 -12.70
CA ARG A 263 24.62 23.17 -13.52
C ARG A 263 25.53 24.25 -12.93
N TYR A 264 25.54 24.42 -11.61
CA TYR A 264 26.38 25.39 -10.92
C TYR A 264 27.87 25.09 -11.08
N VAL A 265 28.27 23.83 -10.82
CA VAL A 265 29.67 23.38 -10.99
C VAL A 265 30.13 23.54 -12.43
N LEU A 266 29.27 23.23 -13.40
CA LEU A 266 29.60 23.40 -14.83
C LEU A 266 29.75 24.87 -15.25
N ALA A 267 28.89 25.75 -14.75
CA ALA A 267 29.01 27.18 -14.98
C ALA A 267 30.30 27.75 -14.37
N ALA A 268 30.66 27.31 -13.16
CA ALA A 268 31.90 27.69 -12.50
C ALA A 268 33.14 27.19 -13.27
N LEU A 269 33.14 25.94 -13.73
CA LEU A 269 34.24 25.37 -14.52
C LEU A 269 34.41 26.04 -15.88
N GLN A 270 33.32 26.51 -16.51
CA GLN A 270 33.41 27.24 -17.78
C GLN A 270 34.05 28.63 -17.63
N GLN A 271 33.85 29.29 -16.48
CA GLN A 271 34.42 30.61 -16.19
C GLN A 271 35.88 30.56 -15.73
N CYS A 272 36.39 29.38 -15.38
CA CYS A 272 37.77 29.23 -14.93
C CYS A 272 38.73 29.32 -16.13
N SER A 273 39.57 30.36 -16.18
CA SER A 273 40.45 30.67 -17.31
C SER A 273 41.62 29.71 -17.47
N GLU A 274 41.98 28.97 -16.41
CA GLU A 274 43.14 28.07 -16.38
C GLU A 274 42.83 26.64 -16.87
N LEU A 275 41.57 26.32 -17.16
CA LEU A 275 41.21 24.99 -17.68
C LEU A 275 41.68 24.82 -19.13
N LYS A 276 42.41 23.72 -19.36
CA LYS A 276 42.83 23.26 -20.70
C LYS A 276 41.62 22.87 -21.54
N ASP A 277 41.73 23.01 -22.86
CA ASP A 277 40.63 22.69 -23.78
C ASP A 277 40.21 21.21 -23.74
N SER A 278 41.16 20.30 -23.46
CA SER A 278 40.87 18.87 -23.22
C SER A 278 39.90 18.65 -22.07
N ASP A 279 40.08 19.41 -20.99
CA ASP A 279 39.30 19.27 -19.76
C ASP A 279 37.90 19.89 -19.96
N ARG A 280 37.83 21.01 -20.69
CA ARG A 280 36.55 21.62 -21.13
C ARG A 280 35.74 20.65 -22.00
N HIS A 281 36.40 19.95 -22.91
CA HIS A 281 35.75 18.95 -23.75
C HIS A 281 35.23 17.77 -22.93
N PHE A 282 36.06 17.23 -22.02
CA PHE A 282 35.67 16.14 -21.13
C PHE A 282 34.46 16.50 -20.26
N ILE A 283 34.47 17.70 -19.65
CA ILE A 283 33.37 18.20 -18.81
C ILE A 283 32.06 18.31 -19.62
N ARG A 284 32.12 18.83 -20.86
CA ARG A 284 30.95 18.88 -21.75
C ARG A 284 30.41 17.49 -22.07
N SER A 285 31.30 16.55 -22.37
CA SER A 285 30.92 15.16 -22.69
C SER A 285 30.22 14.47 -21.51
N VAL A 286 30.77 14.58 -20.30
CA VAL A 286 30.17 14.00 -19.08
C VAL A 286 28.81 14.64 -18.79
N THR A 287 28.69 15.96 -18.97
CA THR A 287 27.42 16.68 -18.80
C THR A 287 26.35 16.18 -19.76
N SER A 288 26.67 16.07 -21.05
CA SER A 288 25.73 15.60 -22.05
C SER A 288 25.28 14.17 -21.79
N ALA A 289 26.21 13.28 -21.41
CA ALA A 289 25.89 11.90 -21.06
C ALA A 289 24.98 11.81 -19.82
N LEU A 290 25.25 12.62 -18.79
CA LEU A 290 24.41 12.67 -17.58
C LEU A 290 23.00 13.19 -17.90
N MET A 291 22.90 14.29 -18.64
CA MET A 291 21.61 14.88 -19.04
C MET A 291 20.80 13.90 -19.91
N GLN A 292 21.46 13.18 -20.82
CA GLN A 292 20.80 12.18 -21.65
C GLN A 292 20.25 11.02 -20.81
N ARG A 293 21.03 10.50 -19.85
CA ARG A 293 20.56 9.47 -18.92
C ARG A 293 19.40 9.95 -18.05
N MET A 294 19.38 11.23 -17.67
CA MET A 294 18.26 11.81 -16.92
C MET A 294 16.98 11.93 -17.77
N VAL A 295 17.10 12.22 -19.07
CA VAL A 295 15.96 12.19 -20.02
C VAL A 295 15.46 10.76 -20.23
N GLU A 296 16.36 9.79 -20.44
CA GLU A 296 16.02 8.37 -20.59
C GLU A 296 15.33 7.80 -19.34
N ALA A 297 15.72 8.26 -18.15
CA ALA A 297 15.08 7.91 -16.88
C ALA A 297 13.77 8.67 -16.61
N GLY A 298 13.31 9.54 -17.52
CA GLY A 298 12.07 10.32 -17.37
C GLY A 298 12.13 11.40 -16.27
N VAL A 299 13.33 11.80 -15.86
CA VAL A 299 13.55 12.76 -14.77
C VAL A 299 13.41 14.21 -15.22
N ILE A 300 13.74 14.51 -16.49
CA ILE A 300 13.61 15.83 -17.11
C ILE A 300 13.09 15.70 -18.54
N GLU A 301 12.36 16.70 -19.04
CA GLU A 301 11.86 16.71 -20.41
C GLU A 301 13.00 16.95 -21.42
N LYS A 302 12.86 16.41 -22.63
CA LYS A 302 13.87 16.54 -23.70
C LYS A 302 14.20 18.00 -24.05
N ASN A 303 13.28 18.94 -23.78
CA ASN A 303 13.46 20.37 -24.03
C ASN A 303 14.35 21.09 -22.99
N ASP A 304 14.56 20.51 -21.80
CA ASP A 304 15.43 21.08 -20.74
C ASP A 304 16.94 20.89 -21.00
N THR A 305 17.29 20.20 -22.08
CA THR A 305 18.68 19.95 -22.50
C THR A 305 19.31 21.13 -23.26
N LYS A 306 18.50 22.11 -23.68
CA LYS A 306 19.00 23.30 -24.39
C LYS A 306 19.55 24.30 -23.38
N SER A 307 20.86 24.54 -23.43
CA SER A 307 21.54 25.51 -22.56
C SER A 307 20.91 26.90 -22.71
N HIS A 308 20.18 27.37 -21.70
CA HIS A 308 19.96 28.80 -21.52
C HIS A 308 21.28 29.43 -21.06
N HIS A 309 21.93 30.15 -21.97
CA HIS A 309 23.00 31.08 -21.60
C HIS A 309 22.38 32.19 -20.73
N PRO A 310 22.75 32.32 -19.44
CA PRO A 310 22.32 33.46 -18.66
C PRO A 310 23.12 34.66 -19.13
N LYS A 311 22.48 35.60 -19.83
CA LYS A 311 23.03 36.95 -20.00
C LYS A 311 22.92 37.66 -18.64
N HIS A 312 23.92 37.53 -17.78
CA HIS A 312 24.06 38.42 -16.63
C HIS A 312 25.38 39.20 -16.70
N LYS A 313 25.22 40.50 -16.97
CA LYS A 313 26.21 41.56 -16.71
C LYS A 313 26.58 41.52 -15.22
N GLY A 314 27.86 41.81 -14.96
CA GLY A 314 28.53 41.65 -13.68
C GLY A 314 27.77 42.20 -12.47
N ARG A 315 27.74 41.39 -11.42
CA ARG A 315 27.68 41.85 -10.04
C ARG A 315 28.41 40.83 -9.18
N ILE A 316 29.57 41.25 -8.70
CA ILE A 316 30.37 40.56 -7.68
C ILE A 316 29.53 40.58 -6.39
N LEU A 317 29.20 39.42 -5.84
CA LEU A 317 28.66 39.30 -4.47
C LEU A 317 29.83 39.14 -3.48
N PRO A 318 29.69 39.63 -2.24
CA PRO A 318 30.80 39.79 -1.30
C PRO A 318 31.17 38.48 -0.58
N ASN A 319 32.45 38.41 -0.22
CA ASN A 319 33.14 37.33 0.48
C ASN A 319 32.33 36.69 1.62
N PHE A 320 32.14 35.37 1.52
CA PHE A 320 32.03 34.50 2.70
C PHE A 320 33.44 34.01 3.05
N ASN A 321 33.92 34.39 4.23
CA ASN A 321 35.10 33.80 4.87
C ASN A 321 34.62 32.70 5.86
N PRO A 322 35.45 31.67 6.13
CA PRO A 322 35.03 30.36 6.65
C PRO A 322 34.53 30.37 8.09
#